data_AF-A0A6A5T1J0-F1
#
_entry.id   AF-A0A6A5T1J0-F1
#
_cell.length_a   1.000
_cell.length_b   1.000
_cell.length_c   1.000
_cell.angle_alpha   90.00
_cell.angle_beta   90.00
_cell.angle_gamma   90.00
#
_symmetry.space_group_name_H-M   'P 1'
#
loop_
_entity.id
_entity.type
_entity.pdbx_description
1 polymer ?
#
loop_
_entity_poly.entity_id
_entity_poly.type
_entity_poly.pdbx_seq_one_letter_code
_entity_poly.pdbx_strand_id
1 'polypeptide(L)'
;DVVENEICQTIAIRFGITIEQLFEYNAYLSKDCMNLWAKSSVCVAEVVVQPVLQNGNCGPDFDFATCRDTTFGKCCLTSDTCGSTE
;
A
#
# COMPACT_ATOMS: atom_id res chain seq x y z
N ASP A 1 -5.97 -2.78 12.43
CA ASP A 1 -5.55 -3.76 13.45
C ASP A 1 -6.46 -4.97 13.46
N VAL A 2 -5.87 -6.14 13.67
CA VAL A 2 -6.58 -7.42 13.81
C VAL A 2 -7.32 -7.43 15.15
N VAL A 3 -8.63 -7.70 15.10
CA VAL A 3 -9.50 -7.84 16.28
C VAL A 3 -9.29 -9.22 16.91
N GLU A 4 -9.52 -9.34 18.21
CA GLU A 4 -9.44 -10.63 18.92
C GLU A 4 -10.40 -11.66 18.31
N ASN A 5 -9.87 -12.85 18.00
CA ASN A 5 -10.55 -13.94 17.28
C ASN A 5 -10.92 -13.66 15.81
N GLU A 6 -10.37 -12.63 15.16
CA GLU A 6 -10.42 -12.54 13.69
C GLU A 6 -9.57 -13.65 13.04
N ILE A 7 -10.01 -14.10 11.86
CA ILE A 7 -9.30 -15.06 11.03
C ILE A 7 -8.99 -14.42 9.67
N CYS A 8 -8.02 -14.97 8.94
CA CYS A 8 -7.61 -14.46 7.62
C CYS A 8 -8.79 -14.33 6.66
N GLN A 9 -9.76 -15.25 6.71
CA GLN A 9 -10.95 -15.19 5.87
C GLN A 9 -11.85 -13.99 6.19
N THR A 10 -12.05 -13.64 7.46
CA THR A 10 -12.90 -12.50 7.83
C THR A 10 -12.22 -11.17 7.48
N ILE A 11 -10.90 -11.09 7.62
CA ILE A 11 -10.10 -9.95 7.15
C ILE A 11 -10.24 -9.80 5.64
N ALA A 12 -10.03 -10.89 4.88
CA ALA A 12 -10.13 -10.86 3.43
C ALA A 12 -11.51 -10.37 2.96
N ILE A 13 -12.59 -10.92 3.52
CA ILE A 13 -13.97 -10.48 3.25
C ILE A 13 -14.18 -9.00 3.60
N ARG A 14 -13.70 -8.57 4.77
CA ARG A 14 -13.88 -7.20 5.26
C ARG A 14 -13.24 -6.16 4.34
N PHE A 15 -12.09 -6.48 3.75
CA PHE A 15 -11.37 -5.59 2.83
C PHE A 15 -11.67 -5.88 1.36
N GLY A 16 -12.55 -6.83 1.06
CA GLY A 16 -12.93 -7.18 -0.31
C GLY A 16 -11.81 -7.81 -1.13
N ILE A 17 -10.84 -8.46 -0.47
CA ILE A 17 -9.72 -9.17 -1.11
C ILE A 17 -9.90 -10.69 -0.98
N THR A 18 -9.17 -11.44 -1.79
CA THR A 18 -9.09 -12.90 -1.64
C THR A 18 -8.12 -13.29 -0.52
N ILE A 19 -8.26 -14.52 0.00
CA ILE A 19 -7.31 -15.05 1.00
C ILE A 19 -5.92 -15.19 0.38
N GLU A 20 -5.87 -15.56 -0.90
CA GLU A 20 -4.64 -15.66 -1.68
C GLU A 20 -3.91 -14.32 -1.74
N GLN A 21 -4.63 -13.23 -2.05
CA GLN A 21 -4.09 -11.87 -2.00
C GLN A 21 -3.62 -11.47 -0.61
N LEU A 22 -4.37 -11.82 0.45
CA LEU A 22 -3.96 -11.54 1.82
C LEU A 22 -2.62 -12.23 2.18
N PHE A 23 -2.42 -13.47 1.75
CA PHE A 23 -1.14 -14.18 1.93
C PHE A 23 -0.02 -13.63 1.04
N GLU A 24 -0.35 -13.17 -0.16
CA GLU A 24 0.61 -12.51 -1.05
C GLU A 24 1.12 -11.20 -0.46
N TYR A 25 0.23 -10.37 0.13
CA TYR A 25 0.60 -9.11 0.77
C TYR A 25 1.32 -9.31 2.12
N ASN A 26 1.20 -10.50 2.72
CA ASN A 26 1.77 -10.82 4.02
C ASN A 26 2.48 -12.17 3.97
N ALA A 27 3.62 -12.23 3.29
CA ALA A 27 4.41 -13.46 3.14
C ALA A 27 4.84 -14.12 4.46
N TYR A 28 4.75 -13.40 5.59
CA TYR A 28 4.99 -13.94 6.92
C TYR A 28 3.81 -14.73 7.49
N LEU A 29 2.58 -14.56 6.98
CA LEU A 29 1.41 -15.32 7.42
C LEU A 29 1.50 -16.77 6.94
N SER A 30 1.19 -17.70 7.84
CA SER A 30 1.09 -19.10 7.50
C SER A 30 -0.23 -19.37 6.75
N LYS A 31 -0.24 -20.34 5.83
CA LYS A 31 -1.44 -20.68 5.05
C LYS A 31 -2.60 -21.19 5.91
N ASP A 32 -2.30 -21.68 7.10
CA ASP A 32 -3.29 -22.08 8.11
C ASP A 32 -3.74 -20.91 9.00
N CYS A 33 -3.22 -19.69 8.78
CA CYS A 33 -3.51 -18.47 9.52
C CYS A 33 -3.24 -18.55 11.04
N MET A 34 -2.51 -19.57 11.51
CA MET A 34 -2.32 -19.82 12.95
C MET A 34 -1.37 -18.82 13.61
N ASN A 35 -0.57 -18.09 12.83
CA ASN A 35 0.34 -17.07 13.34
C ASN A 35 -0.23 -15.64 13.30
N LEU A 36 -1.54 -15.50 13.07
CA LEU A 36 -2.24 -14.23 13.17
C LEU A 36 -2.48 -13.88 14.65
N TRP A 37 -2.03 -12.71 15.08
CA TRP A 37 -2.20 -12.24 16.46
C TRP A 37 -3.10 -11.02 16.56
N ALA A 38 -3.92 -10.95 17.61
CA ALA A 38 -4.69 -9.74 17.90
C ALA A 38 -3.77 -8.53 18.05
N LYS A 39 -4.24 -7.35 17.61
CA LYS A 39 -3.49 -6.08 17.58
C LYS A 39 -2.27 -6.08 16.64
N SER A 40 -2.05 -7.13 15.86
CA SER A 40 -1.09 -7.06 14.75
C SER A 40 -1.66 -6.24 13.59
N SER A 41 -0.76 -5.67 12.78
CA SER A 41 -1.10 -5.05 11.50
C SER A 41 -0.83 -6.04 10.37
N VAL A 42 -1.75 -6.10 9.42
CA VAL A 42 -1.63 -6.88 8.18
C VAL A 42 -1.85 -5.96 6.99
N CYS A 43 -1.11 -6.18 5.92
CA CYS A 43 -1.29 -5.51 4.64
C CYS A 43 -2.56 -6.06 3.98
N VAL A 44 -3.46 -5.16 3.56
CA VAL A 44 -4.74 -5.52 2.90
C VAL A 44 -4.82 -4.99 1.48
N ALA A 45 -3.70 -4.45 0.99
CA ALA A 45 -3.50 -3.98 -0.36
C ALA A 45 -2.05 -4.24 -0.76
N GLU A 46 -1.82 -4.33 -2.07
CA GLU A 46 -0.48 -4.47 -2.65
C GLU A 46 0.37 -3.24 -2.34
N VAL A 47 1.66 -3.46 -2.07
CA VAL A 47 2.65 -2.38 -2.02
C VAL A 47 3.01 -2.03 -3.45
N VAL A 48 2.26 -1.11 -4.06
CA VAL A 48 2.64 -0.54 -5.35
C VAL A 48 3.85 0.37 -5.15
N VAL A 49 4.99 0.02 -5.76
CA VAL A 49 6.11 0.95 -5.85
C VAL A 49 5.69 2.01 -6.85
N GLN A 50 5.29 3.17 -6.34
CA GLN A 50 4.83 4.25 -7.21
C GLN A 50 5.96 4.67 -8.17
N PRO A 51 5.67 4.81 -9.47
CA PRO A 51 6.69 5.15 -10.46
C PRO A 51 7.29 6.52 -10.13
N VAL A 52 8.57 6.71 -10.40
CA VAL A 52 9.24 8.01 -10.23
C VAL A 52 9.40 8.65 -11.60
N LEU A 53 8.70 9.76 -11.84
CA LEU A 53 8.76 10.46 -13.11
C LEU A 53 9.86 11.54 -13.08
N GLN A 54 10.92 11.34 -13.87
CA GLN A 54 12.03 12.28 -13.96
C GLN A 54 11.73 13.54 -14.78
N ASN A 55 10.55 13.61 -15.41
CA ASN A 55 10.08 14.77 -16.16
C ASN A 55 9.37 15.81 -15.26
N GLY A 56 9.26 15.55 -13.96
CA GLY A 56 8.66 16.47 -13.00
C GLY A 56 7.14 16.39 -12.89
N ASN A 57 6.49 15.36 -13.43
CA ASN A 57 5.06 15.12 -13.24
C ASN A 57 4.81 14.04 -12.19
N CYS A 58 3.72 14.15 -11.45
CA CYS A 58 3.38 13.24 -10.36
C CYS A 58 1.86 13.25 -10.11
N GLY A 59 1.33 12.28 -9.38
CA GLY A 59 -0.10 12.22 -9.05
C GLY A 59 -0.92 11.27 -9.92
N PRO A 60 -2.25 11.24 -9.74
CA PRO A 60 -3.13 10.21 -10.30
C PRO A 60 -3.14 10.14 -11.83
N ASP A 61 -2.98 11.28 -12.51
CA ASP A 61 -2.94 11.36 -13.97
C ASP A 61 -1.65 10.76 -14.57
N PHE A 62 -0.65 10.53 -13.72
CA PHE A 62 0.67 9.99 -14.09
C PHE A 62 0.93 8.63 -13.44
N ASP A 63 -0.06 7.74 -13.42
CA ASP A 63 0.07 6.39 -12.81
C ASP A 63 0.47 6.44 -11.33
N PHE A 64 -0.10 7.41 -10.61
CA PHE A 64 0.25 7.73 -9.23
C PHE A 64 1.76 7.97 -9.04
N ALA A 65 2.44 8.51 -10.05
CA ALA A 65 3.86 8.78 -9.98
C ALA A 65 4.20 9.71 -8.82
N THR A 66 5.39 9.53 -8.26
CA THR A 66 5.93 10.35 -7.19
C THR A 66 7.22 11.03 -7.61
N CYS A 67 7.59 12.03 -6.84
CA CYS A 67 8.86 12.74 -6.94
C CYS A 67 9.90 12.16 -5.97
N ARG A 68 9.62 10.99 -5.37
CA ARG A 68 10.50 10.35 -4.40
C ARG A 68 11.86 10.08 -5.04
N ASP A 69 12.93 10.37 -4.32
CA ASP A 69 14.32 10.19 -4.79
C ASP A 69 14.70 11.03 -6.03
N THR A 70 13.88 12.02 -6.40
CA THR A 70 14.22 13.03 -7.42
C THR A 70 14.81 14.29 -6.79
N THR A 71 15.52 15.09 -7.59
CA THR A 71 15.98 16.43 -7.20
C THR A 71 14.85 17.47 -7.18
N PHE A 72 13.67 17.15 -7.72
CA PHE A 72 12.56 18.10 -7.89
C PHE A 72 11.75 18.32 -6.61
N GLY A 73 11.85 17.47 -5.59
CA GLY A 73 11.19 17.66 -4.30
C GLY A 73 9.95 16.79 -4.10
N LYS A 74 8.87 17.34 -3.51
CA LYS A 74 7.61 16.62 -3.24
C LYS A 74 6.62 16.84 -4.38
N CYS A 75 5.61 15.97 -4.46
CA CYS A 75 4.50 16.13 -5.40
C CYS A 75 3.52 17.18 -4.88
N CYS A 76 3.21 18.19 -5.70
CA CYS A 76 2.20 19.19 -5.39
C CYS A 76 0.81 18.69 -5.80
N LEU A 77 -0.06 18.42 -4.81
CA LEU A 77 -1.40 17.87 -5.05
C LEU A 77 -2.34 18.79 -5.85
N THR A 78 -2.01 20.07 -6.01
CA THR A 78 -2.83 21.03 -6.77
C THR A 78 -2.35 21.22 -8.21
N SER A 79 -1.15 20.77 -8.55
CA SER A 79 -0.56 21.00 -9.87
C SER A 79 0.01 19.74 -10.53
N ASP A 80 -0.05 18.59 -9.87
CA ASP A 80 0.44 17.30 -10.38
C ASP A 80 1.88 17.37 -10.91
N THR A 81 2.67 18.26 -10.29
CA THR A 81 4.06 18.54 -10.63
C THR A 81 4.96 18.44 -9.40
N CYS A 82 6.17 17.96 -9.65
CA CYS A 82 7.25 17.89 -8.69
C CYS A 82 7.85 19.27 -8.47
N GLY A 83 7.91 19.69 -7.21
CA GLY A 83 8.51 20.96 -6.85
C GLY A 83 8.91 20.99 -5.38
N SER A 84 9.82 21.90 -5.06
CA SER A 84 10.31 22.13 -3.70
C SER A 84 9.36 23.00 -2.86
N THR A 85 8.05 22.92 -3.08
CA THR A 85 7.08 23.71 -2.30
C THR A 85 6.59 22.89 -1.11
N GLU A 86 7.49 22.85 -0.11
CA GLU A 86 7.39 22.43 1.31
C GLU A 86 6.78 21.06 1.68
#